data_AF-A0A256BN64-F1
#
_entry.id   AF-A0A256BN64-F1
#
_cell.length_a   1.000
_cell.length_b   1.000
_cell.length_c   1.000
_cell.angle_alpha   90.00
_cell.angle_beta   90.00
_cell.angle_gamma   90.00
#
_symmetry.space_group_name_H-M   'P 1'
#
loop_
_entity.id
_entity.type
_entity.pdbx_description
1 polymer ?
#
loop_
_entity_poly.entity_id
_entity_poly.type
_entity_poly.pdbx_seq_one_letter_code
_entity_poly.pdbx_strand_id
1 'polypeptide(L)'
;MEGHPIGVSFHKPFRIAIAKREQQILRGKATSFQPELDEALEQAMKSAVLEVAKTVLESALEEEVKAELAKLASDRPRRSGYFQRGLDTQYGHMSNLRVPKLRRHNSERE
;
A
#
# COMPACT_ATOMS: atom_id res chain seq x y z
N MET A 1 -8.37 -50.48 49.79
CA MET A 1 -7.91 -49.07 49.75
C MET A 1 -8.31 -48.51 48.39
N GLU A 2 -9.47 -47.87 48.29
CA GLU A 2 -9.89 -47.21 47.05
C GLU A 2 -10.09 -45.73 47.35
N GLY A 3 -9.16 -44.92 46.83
CA GLY A 3 -9.16 -43.47 46.99
C GLY A 3 -10.36 -42.85 46.28
N HIS A 4 -11.20 -42.16 47.04
CA HIS A 4 -12.26 -41.33 46.48
C HIS A 4 -11.63 -40.08 45.85
N PRO A 5 -11.88 -39.78 44.57
CA PRO A 5 -11.41 -38.53 43.99
C PRO A 5 -12.20 -37.38 44.62
N ILE A 6 -11.49 -36.45 45.26
CA ILE A 6 -12.04 -35.18 45.71
C ILE A 6 -12.37 -34.37 44.46
N GLY A 7 -13.54 -34.64 43.87
CA GLY A 7 -14.09 -33.84 42.80
C GLY A 7 -14.41 -32.45 43.36
N VAL A 8 -13.56 -31.48 43.07
CA VAL A 8 -13.79 -30.07 43.40
C VAL A 8 -15.04 -29.61 42.63
N SER A 9 -16.20 -29.77 43.27
CA SER A 9 -17.48 -29.27 42.77
C SER A 9 -17.48 -27.75 42.88
N PHE A 10 -17.01 -27.08 41.83
CA PHE A 10 -17.21 -25.64 41.69
C PHE A 10 -18.71 -25.35 41.67
N HIS A 11 -19.16 -24.57 42.65
CA HIS A 11 -20.55 -24.16 42.80
C HIS A 11 -21.07 -23.56 41.49
N LYS A 12 -22.24 -24.02 40.99
CA LYS A 12 -22.90 -23.54 39.75
C LYS A 12 -22.79 -22.02 39.49
N PRO A 13 -22.98 -21.11 40.47
CA PRO A 13 -22.86 -19.67 40.23
C PRO A 13 -21.45 -19.22 39.81
N PHE A 14 -20.39 -19.90 40.25
CA PHE A 14 -19.01 -19.56 39.90
C PHE A 14 -18.70 -19.88 38.42
N ARG A 15 -19.19 -21.01 37.91
CA ARG A 15 -19.06 -21.38 36.48
C ARG A 15 -19.83 -20.41 35.57
N ILE A 16 -21.00 -19.93 36.01
CA ILE A 16 -21.78 -18.92 35.27
C ILE A 16 -21.04 -17.57 35.24
N ALA A 17 -20.35 -17.19 36.32
CA ALA A 17 -19.57 -15.96 36.38
C ALA A 17 -18.36 -16.00 35.42
N ILE A 18 -17.65 -17.13 35.34
CA ILE A 18 -16.55 -17.33 34.39
C ILE A 18 -17.06 -17.24 32.95
N ALA A 19 -18.12 -17.98 32.61
CA ALA A 19 -18.69 -17.97 31.27
C ALA A 19 -19.16 -16.57 30.83
N LYS A 20 -19.75 -15.78 31.75
CA LYS A 20 -20.11 -14.38 31.50
C LYS A 20 -18.89 -13.50 31.25
N ARG A 21 -17.82 -13.69 32.02
CA ARG A 21 -16.57 -12.94 31.85
C ARG A 21 -15.91 -13.26 30.50
N GLU A 22 -15.89 -14.54 30.11
CA GLU A 22 -15.37 -14.98 28.82
C GLU A 22 -16.15 -14.38 27.66
N GLN A 23 -17.49 -14.38 27.72
CA GLN A 23 -18.31 -13.71 26.71
C GLN A 23 -18.05 -12.20 26.65
N GLN A 24 -17.84 -11.53 27.79
CA GLN A 24 -17.49 -10.10 27.81
C GLN A 24 -16.12 -9.83 27.19
N ILE A 25 -15.13 -10.69 27.43
CA ILE A 25 -13.80 -10.59 26.83
C ILE A 25 -13.88 -10.82 25.31
N LEU A 26 -14.62 -11.83 24.86
CA LEU A 26 -14.83 -12.11 23.44
C LEU A 26 -15.57 -10.96 22.75
N ARG A 27 -16.59 -10.39 23.40
CA ARG A 27 -17.30 -9.21 22.91
C ARG A 27 -16.39 -8.00 22.85
N GLY A 28 -15.57 -7.77 23.88
CA GLY A 28 -14.56 -6.72 23.90
C GLY A 28 -13.55 -6.88 22.76
N LYS A 29 -13.06 -8.11 22.51
CA LYS A 29 -12.13 -8.42 21.41
C LYS A 29 -12.76 -8.25 20.03
N ALA A 30 -14.02 -8.66 19.86
CA ALA A 30 -14.77 -8.47 18.62
C ALA A 30 -15.06 -6.98 18.36
N THR A 31 -15.17 -6.16 19.41
CA THR A 31 -15.33 -4.71 19.30
C THR A 31 -13.99 -3.97 19.17
N SER A 32 -12.87 -4.55 19.65
CA SER A 32 -11.57 -3.86 19.74
C SER A 32 -10.67 -4.02 18.52
N PHE A 33 -10.91 -5.01 17.66
CA PHE A 33 -10.31 -5.01 16.32
C PHE A 33 -11.21 -4.15 15.44
N GLN A 34 -10.86 -2.87 15.39
CA GLN A 34 -11.62 -1.85 14.67
C GLN A 34 -11.36 -2.08 13.18
N PRO A 35 -12.34 -2.59 12.40
CA PRO A 35 -12.17 -2.78 10.95
C PRO A 35 -11.77 -1.47 10.27
N GLU A 36 -12.22 -0.35 10.81
CA GLU A 36 -11.84 1.01 10.40
C GLU A 36 -10.32 1.27 10.50
N LEU A 37 -9.63 0.72 11.51
CA LEU A 37 -8.17 0.85 11.64
C LEU A 37 -7.44 0.00 10.61
N ASP A 38 -7.92 -1.23 10.39
CA ASP A 38 -7.32 -2.13 9.39
C ASP A 38 -7.50 -1.56 7.97
N GLU A 39 -8.69 -1.04 7.66
CA GLU A 39 -8.98 -0.36 6.40
C GLU A 39 -8.12 0.91 6.25
N ALA A 40 -8.03 1.75 7.29
CA ALA A 40 -7.22 2.96 7.24
C ALA A 40 -5.73 2.65 7.05
N LEU A 41 -5.22 1.60 7.72
CA LEU A 41 -3.84 1.14 7.57
C LEU A 41 -3.59 0.61 6.16
N GLU A 42 -4.49 -0.21 5.62
CA GLU A 42 -4.39 -0.74 4.27
C GLU A 42 -4.36 0.40 3.23
N GLN A 43 -5.23 1.39 3.37
CA GLN A 43 -5.24 2.57 2.50
C GLN A 43 -3.96 3.39 2.61
N ALA A 44 -3.45 3.59 3.82
CA ALA A 44 -2.19 4.30 4.04
C ALA A 44 -1.00 3.56 3.38
N MET A 45 -0.96 2.23 3.50
CA MET A 45 0.06 1.40 2.85
C MET A 45 -0.04 1.47 1.32
N LYS A 46 -1.24 1.35 0.75
CA LYS A 46 -1.45 1.49 -0.70
C LYS A 46 -0.99 2.85 -1.21
N SER A 47 -1.37 3.93 -0.51
CA SER A 47 -0.95 5.28 -0.85
C SER A 47 0.58 5.43 -0.81
N ALA A 48 1.24 4.92 0.22
CA ALA A 48 2.69 4.98 0.34
C ALA A 48 3.39 4.21 -0.79
N VAL A 49 2.89 3.02 -1.13
CA VAL A 49 3.42 2.21 -2.23
C VAL A 49 3.25 2.93 -3.57
N LEU A 50 2.10 3.56 -3.82
CA LEU A 50 1.87 4.32 -5.04
C LEU A 50 2.85 5.50 -5.19
N GLU A 51 3.11 6.25 -4.12
CA GLU A 51 4.06 7.37 -4.15
C GLU A 51 5.50 6.92 -4.40
N VAL A 52 5.93 5.83 -3.75
CA VAL A 52 7.26 5.24 -3.99
C VAL A 52 7.37 4.72 -5.42
N ALA A 53 6.37 3.97 -5.89
CA ALA A 53 6.33 3.43 -7.25
C ALA A 53 6.38 4.56 -8.29
N LYS A 54 5.64 5.65 -8.07
CA LYS A 54 5.66 6.83 -8.93
C LYS A 54 7.07 7.41 -9.01
N THR A 55 7.71 7.63 -7.86
CA THR A 55 9.07 8.19 -7.80
C THR A 55 10.08 7.32 -8.54
N VAL A 56 10.03 6.00 -8.32
CA VAL A 56 10.93 5.04 -8.97
C VAL A 56 10.70 5.00 -10.49
N LEU A 57 9.44 4.95 -10.93
CA LEU A 57 9.10 4.95 -12.35
C LEU A 57 9.54 6.22 -13.06
N GLU A 58 9.30 7.39 -12.46
CA GLU A 58 9.76 8.67 -13.03
C GLU A 58 11.28 8.69 -13.16
N SER A 59 12.02 8.26 -12.12
CA SER A 59 13.48 8.17 -12.18
C SER A 59 13.97 7.22 -13.27
N ALA A 60 13.37 6.02 -13.36
CA ALA A 60 13.73 5.03 -14.37
C ALA A 60 13.51 5.56 -15.79
N LEU A 61 12.39 6.25 -16.04
CA LEU A 61 12.10 6.87 -17.33
C LEU A 61 13.11 7.97 -17.69
N GLU A 62 13.56 8.76 -16.71
CA GLU A 62 14.60 9.76 -16.94
C GLU A 62 15.94 9.13 -17.32
N GLU A 63 16.33 8.07 -16.61
CA GLU A 63 17.56 7.33 -16.88
C GLU A 63 17.52 6.65 -18.25
N GLU A 64 16.41 6.01 -18.60
CA GLU A 64 16.21 5.35 -19.89
C GLU A 64 16.31 6.36 -21.04
N VAL A 65 15.62 7.51 -20.92
CA VAL A 65 15.72 8.58 -21.92
C VAL A 65 17.14 9.13 -22.01
N LYS A 66 17.84 9.31 -20.88
CA LYS A 66 19.24 9.76 -20.89
C LYS A 66 20.15 8.76 -21.60
N ALA A 67 19.96 7.46 -21.33
CA ALA A 67 20.72 6.39 -21.95
C ALA A 67 20.46 6.32 -23.46
N GLU A 68 19.20 6.39 -23.89
CA GLU A 68 18.84 6.38 -25.31
C GLU A 68 19.37 7.62 -26.05
N LEU A 69 19.26 8.80 -25.44
CA LEU A 69 19.82 10.01 -26.03
C LEU A 69 21.36 9.99 -26.13
N ALA A 70 22.04 9.24 -25.26
CA ALA A 70 23.50 9.09 -25.32
C ALA A 70 23.96 8.17 -26.46
N LYS A 71 23.10 7.23 -26.90
CA LYS A 71 23.37 6.36 -28.06
C LYS A 71 23.24 7.09 -29.40
N LEU A 72 22.50 8.21 -29.43
CA LEU A 72 22.28 9.00 -30.64
C LEU A 72 23.47 9.95 -30.90
N ALA A 73 24.30 9.62 -31.89
CA ALA A 73 25.50 10.40 -32.26
C ALA A 73 25.18 11.64 -33.13
N SER A 74 24.09 11.62 -33.90
CA SER A 74 23.61 12.73 -34.73
C SER A 74 22.08 12.82 -34.68
N ASP A 75 21.53 14.02 -34.93
CA ASP A 75 20.08 14.32 -34.81
C ASP A 75 19.48 14.00 -33.41
N ARG A 76 20.14 14.47 -32.35
CA ARG A 76 19.71 14.24 -30.97
C ARG A 76 18.50 15.12 -30.61
N PRO A 77 17.33 14.54 -30.27
CA PRO A 77 16.19 15.31 -29.78
C PRO A 77 16.53 16.05 -28.48
N ARG A 78 15.92 17.23 -28.32
CA ARG A 78 16.00 17.99 -27.06
C ARG A 78 14.86 17.60 -26.12
N ARG A 79 15.14 17.59 -24.82
CA ARG A 79 14.11 17.43 -23.77
C ARG A 79 13.28 18.71 -23.69
N SER A 80 11.95 18.60 -23.69
CA SER A 80 11.04 19.76 -23.73
C SER A 80 10.01 19.78 -22.59
N GLY A 81 10.30 19.11 -21.47
CA GLY A 81 9.40 18.97 -20.33
C GLY A 81 8.86 17.55 -20.18
N TYR A 82 7.63 17.43 -19.67
CA TYR A 82 6.98 16.15 -19.34
C TYR A 82 5.54 16.13 -19.84
N PHE A 83 5.09 14.93 -20.23
CA PHE A 83 3.67 14.64 -20.30
C PHE A 83 3.15 14.19 -18.94
N GLN A 84 1.90 14.56 -18.64
CA GLN A 84 1.16 14.00 -17.52
C GLN A 84 0.41 12.76 -18.01
N ARG A 85 0.51 11.65 -17.27
CA ARG A 85 -0.18 10.39 -17.55
C ARG A 85 -0.85 9.84 -16.28
N GLY A 86 -1.88 9.04 -16.48
CA GLY A 86 -2.44 8.17 -15.45
C GLY A 86 -2.00 6.73 -15.72
N LEU A 87 -1.81 5.95 -14.66
CA LEU A 87 -1.47 4.54 -14.74
C LEU A 87 -2.24 3.76 -13.68
N ASP A 88 -3.00 2.75 -14.10
CA ASP A 88 -3.67 1.84 -13.18
C ASP A 88 -2.71 0.73 -12.74
N THR A 89 -2.67 0.46 -11.44
CA THR A 89 -1.84 -0.58 -10.83
C THR A 89 -2.68 -1.44 -9.91
N GLN A 90 -2.12 -2.57 -9.46
CA GLN A 90 -2.78 -3.42 -8.46
C GLN A 90 -3.00 -2.73 -7.10
N TYR A 91 -2.31 -1.61 -6.84
CA TYR A 91 -2.44 -0.83 -5.60
C TYR A 91 -3.37 0.38 -5.74
N GLY A 92 -3.89 0.63 -6.94
CA GLY A 92 -4.78 1.76 -7.25
C GLY A 92 -4.29 2.58 -8.46
N HIS A 93 -5.00 3.68 -8.70
CA HIS A 93 -4.71 4.60 -9.80
C HIS A 93 -3.61 5.60 -9.42
N MET A 94 -2.55 5.65 -10.22
CA MET A 94 -1.49 6.65 -10.11
C MET A 94 -1.80 7.81 -11.04
N SER A 95 -2.08 8.98 -10.47
CA SER A 95 -2.32 10.21 -11.23
C SER A 95 -1.05 11.04 -11.41
N ASN A 96 -1.05 11.87 -12.47
CA ASN A 96 0.00 12.86 -12.72
C ASN A 96 1.42 12.26 -12.78
N LEU A 97 1.57 11.08 -13.39
CA LEU A 97 2.86 10.46 -13.68
C LEU A 97 3.58 11.28 -14.75
N ARG A 98 4.81 11.72 -14.46
CA ARG A 98 5.63 12.54 -15.35
C ARG A 98 6.44 11.67 -16.31
N VAL A 99 6.04 11.66 -17.57
CA VAL A 99 6.77 10.96 -18.64
C VAL A 99 7.62 11.95 -19.42
N PRO A 100 8.94 11.79 -19.54
CA PRO A 100 9.80 12.74 -20.24
C PRO A 100 9.38 12.93 -21.71
N LYS A 101 9.33 14.19 -22.15
CA LYS A 101 8.99 14.56 -23.52
C LYS A 101 10.23 14.96 -24.31
N LEU A 102 10.36 14.35 -25.49
CA LEU A 102 11.39 14.68 -26.47
C LEU A 102 10.78 15.46 -27.64
N ARG A 103 11.53 16.43 -28.17
CA ARG A 103 11.22 17.14 -29.42
C ARG A 103 12.36 16.95 -30.41
N ARG A 104 12.03 16.60 -31.65
CA ARG A 104 12.92 16.65 -32.81
C ARG A 104 12.49 17.81 -33.71
N HIS A 105 13.46 18.45 -34.38
CA HIS A 105 13.29 19.48 -35.41
C HIS A 105 12.31 20.61 -35.06
N ASN A 106 12.84 21.72 -34.54
CA ASN A 106 12.08 22.98 -34.37
C ASN A 106 12.86 24.21 -34.87
N SER A 107 13.79 24.01 -35.81
CA SER A 107 14.55 25.10 -36.42
C SER A 107 13.70 26.05 -37.28
N GLU A 108 12.41 25.73 -37.52
CA GLU A 108 11.49 26.53 -38.35
C GLU A 108 10.53 27.42 -37.53
N ARG A 109 10.67 27.49 -36.20
CA ARG A 109 9.78 28.28 -35.31
C ARG A 109 10.50 29.29 -34.40
N GLU A 110 11.80 29.51 -34.59
CA GLU A 110 12.56 30.62 -33.99
C GLU A 110 12.83 31.69 -35.06
#